data_AF-A0A7W5LJQ3-F1
#
_entry.id   AF-A0A7W5LJQ3-F1
#
_cell.length_a   1.000
_cell.length_b   1.000
_cell.length_c   1.000
_cell.angle_alpha   90.00
_cell.angle_beta   90.00
_cell.angle_gamma   90.00
#
_symmetry.space_group_name_H-M   'P 1'
#
loop_
_entity.id
_entity.type
_entity.pdbx_description
1 polymer ?
#
loop_
_entity_poly.entity_id
_entity_poly.type
_entity_poly.pdbx_seq_one_letter_code
_entity_poly.pdbx_strand_id
1 'polypeptide(L)' 'MILRLLPSIPLDTPKGPALAHFLIDNGEEQDLQWVCAIDATGECWTWRNPEIRFQKNITMGRIPPKP' A
#
# COMPACT_ATOMS: atom_id res chain seq x y z
N MET A 1 -1.78 -11.72 13.01
CA MET A 1 -0.32 -11.77 12.79
C MET A 1 0.12 -10.47 12.13
N ILE A 2 1.29 -9.93 12.50
CA ILE A 2 1.90 -8.77 11.82
C ILE A 2 3.20 -9.20 11.13
N LEU A 3 3.34 -8.84 9.86
CA LEU A 3 4.52 -9.11 9.04
C LEU A 3 5.16 -7.79 8.60
N ARG A 4 6.48 -7.66 8.79
CA ARG A 4 7.25 -6.53 8.25
C ARG A 4 7.63 -6.78 6.80
N LEU A 5 7.37 -5.82 5.92
CA LEU A 5 7.71 -5.86 4.51
C LEU A 5 9.11 -5.30 4.28
N LEU A 6 9.99 -6.13 3.73
CA LEU A 6 11.37 -5.77 3.36
C LEU A 6 11.70 -6.34 1.98
N PRO A 7 11.76 -5.51 0.92
CA PRO A 7 11.61 -4.06 0.91
C PRO A 7 10.15 -3.61 1.16
N SER A 8 9.98 -2.34 1.56
CA SER A 8 8.66 -1.71 1.67
C SER A 8 8.00 -1.60 0.30
N ILE A 9 6.69 -1.83 0.23
CA ILE A 9 5.99 -2.01 -1.04
C ILE A 9 5.19 -0.76 -1.39
N PRO A 10 5.40 -0.14 -2.56
CA PRO A 10 4.65 1.05 -2.93
C PRO A 10 3.21 0.73 -3.33
N LEU A 11 2.26 1.43 -2.70
CA LEU A 11 0.81 1.31 -2.93
C LEU A 11 0.17 2.67 -3.27
N ASP A 12 -0.87 2.65 -4.09
CA ASP A 12 -1.86 3.72 -4.22
C ASP A 12 -2.96 3.48 -3.19
N THR A 13 -3.27 4.50 -2.39
CA THR A 13 -4.27 4.47 -1.32
C THR A 13 -5.33 5.55 -1.54
N PRO A 14 -6.45 5.57 -0.80
CA PRO A 14 -7.42 6.67 -0.86
C PRO A 14 -6.83 8.04 -0.52
N LYS A 15 -5.69 8.08 0.20
CA LYS A 15 -4.94 9.30 0.52
C LYS A 15 -3.79 9.59 -0.45
N GLY A 16 -3.69 8.82 -1.53
CA GLY A 16 -2.64 8.95 -2.54
C GLY A 16 -1.54 7.89 -2.42
N PRO A 17 -0.43 8.07 -3.17
CA PRO A 17 0.73 7.20 -3.14
C PRO A 17 1.31 7.05 -1.73
N ALA A 18 1.68 5.83 -1.36
CA ALA A 18 2.23 5.47 -0.07
C ALA A 18 3.21 4.30 -0.15
N LEU A 19 4.01 4.11 0.90
CA LEU A 19 4.84 2.92 1.12
C LEU A 19 4.26 2.04 2.22
N ALA A 20 3.94 0.79 1.89
CA ALA A 20 3.55 -0.21 2.88
C ALA A 20 4.76 -0.81 3.60
N HIS A 21 4.71 -0.77 4.93
CA HIS A 21 5.76 -1.29 5.81
C HIS A 21 5.34 -2.57 6.54
N PHE A 22 4.04 -2.74 6.79
CA PHE A 22 3.52 -3.92 7.47
C PHE A 22 2.24 -4.44 6.83
N LEU A 23 2.08 -5.77 6.88
CA LEU A 23 0.84 -6.47 6.58
C LEU A 23 0.32 -7.08 7.87
N ILE A 24 -0.95 -6.81 8.18
CA ILE A 24 -1.67 -7.40 9.31
C ILE A 24 -2.68 -8.39 8.73
N ASP A 25 -2.59 -9.62 9.20
CA ASP A 25 -3.48 -10.72 8.87
C ASP A 25 -4.23 -11.14 10.12
N ASN A 26 -5.55 -10.93 10.15
CA ASN A 26 -6.41 -11.27 11.28
C ASN A 26 -7.19 -12.58 11.07
N GLY A 27 -6.82 -13.38 10.06
CA GLY A 27 -7.48 -14.64 9.73
C GLY A 27 -8.56 -14.52 8.66
N GLU A 28 -9.35 -15.57 8.48
CA GLU A 28 -10.24 -15.78 7.33
C GLU A 28 -11.42 -14.80 7.23
N GLU A 29 -11.85 -14.23 8.35
CA GLU A 29 -13.05 -13.36 8.44
C GLU A 29 -12.74 -11.87 8.24
N GLN A 30 -11.47 -11.50 8.00
CA GLN A 30 -11.06 -10.11 7.87
C GLN A 30 -10.19 -9.88 6.63
N ASP A 31 -10.35 -8.70 6.02
CA ASP A 31 -9.44 -8.27 4.95
C ASP A 31 -8.01 -8.17 5.49
N LEU A 32 -7.05 -8.51 4.63
CA LEU A 32 -5.66 -8.13 4.86
C LEU A 32 -5.55 -6.61 5.01
N GLN A 33 -4.81 -6.18 6.04
CA GLN A 33 -4.64 -4.79 6.40
C GLN A 33 -3.21 -4.33 6.17
N TRP A 34 -3.04 -3.20 5.50
CA TRP A 34 -1.75 -2.68 5.04
C TRP A 34 -1.42 -1.38 5.76
N VAL A 35 -0.34 -1.39 6.53
CA VAL A 35 0.17 -0.21 7.25
C VAL A 35 1.08 0.55 6.32
N CYS A 36 0.65 1.74 5.92
CA CYS A 36 1.26 2.56 4.89
C CYS A 36 1.68 3.92 5.44
N ALA A 37 2.83 4.43 5.01
CA ALA A 37 3.22 5.83 5.18
C ALA A 37 2.90 6.59 3.90
N ILE A 38 2.07 7.64 3.99
CA ILE A 38 1.65 8.43 2.83
C ILE A 38 2.81 9.28 2.32
N ASP A 39 3.11 9.20 1.02
CA ASP A 39 4.28 9.82 0.42
C ASP A 39 4.25 11.37 0.56
N ALA A 40 3.07 11.98 0.48
CA ALA A 40 2.91 13.43 0.50
C ALA A 40 2.93 14.06 1.91
N THR A 41 2.50 13.34 2.94
CA THR A 41 2.28 13.90 4.29
C THR A 41 3.09 13.22 5.38
N GLY A 42 3.63 12.03 5.13
CA GLY A 42 4.27 11.20 6.14
C GLY A 42 3.28 10.60 7.17
N GLU A 43 1.97 10.81 7.00
CA GLU A 43 0.98 10.20 7.88
C GLU A 43 1.02 8.67 7.76
N CYS A 44 0.86 7.98 8.89
CA CYS A 44 0.72 6.54 8.92
C CYS A 44 -0.77 6.15 8.96
N TRP A 45 -1.19 5.30 8.01
CA TRP A 45 -2.57 4.83 7.89
C TRP A 45 -2.63 3.34 7.63
N THR A 46 -3.72 2.72 8.05
CA THR A 46 -4.01 1.30 7.77
C THR A 46 -5.15 1.21 6.77
N TRP A 47 -4.96 0.43 5.71
CA TRP A 47 -5.94 0.24 4.64
C TRP A 47 -6.27 -1.24 4.45
N ARG A 48 -7.52 -1.56 4.12
CA ARG A 48 -7.89 -2.93 3.75
C ARG A 48 -7.52 -3.20 2.31
N ASN A 49 -7.31 -4.48 2.00
CA ASN A 49 -6.95 -4.94 0.66
C ASN A 49 -7.82 -4.36 -0.49
N PRO A 50 -9.15 -4.21 -0.36
CA PRO A 50 -9.98 -3.62 -1.41
C PRO A 50 -9.68 -2.14 -1.71
N GLU A 51 -9.11 -1.41 -0.75
CA GLU A 51 -8.91 0.05 -0.76
C GLU A 51 -7.61 0.47 -1.45
N ILE A 52 -6.67 -0.45 -1.65
CA ILE A 52 -5.33 -0.16 -2.14
C ILE A 52 -5.06 -0.79 -3.51
N ARG A 53 -4.14 -0.22 -4.28
CA ARG A 53 -3.59 -0.86 -5.48
C ARG A 53 -2.06 -0.78 -5.42
N PHE A 54 -1.36 -1.73 -6.02
CA PHE A 54 0.08 -1.56 -6.20
C PHE A 54 0.34 -0.38 -7.14
N GLN A 55 1.27 0.51 -6.78
CA GLN A 55 1.56 1.65 -7.64
C GLN A 55 2.24 1.19 -8.94
N LYS A 56 1.79 1.73 -10.09
CA LYS A 56 2.60 2.05 -11.29
C LYS A 56 3.59 0.97 -11.77
N ASN A 57 4.78 1.31 -12.28
CA ASN A 57 6.00 0.52 -12.66
C ASN A 57 6.26 0.10 -14.15
N ILE A 58 7.03 0.89 -14.91
CA ILE A 58 7.39 1.05 -16.35
C ILE A 58 8.91 1.12 -16.56
N THR A 59 9.64 0.68 -15.56
CA THR A 59 11.09 0.63 -15.36
C THR A 59 11.28 -0.46 -14.33
N MET A 60 10.39 -0.64 -13.33
CA MET A 60 10.07 0.22 -12.16
C MET A 60 9.54 1.70 -12.24
N GLY A 61 8.94 2.19 -13.33
CA GLY A 61 8.39 3.54 -13.45
C GLY A 61 6.85 3.69 -13.52
N ARG A 62 6.31 4.69 -12.88
CA ARG A 62 4.86 4.73 -12.70
C ARG A 62 4.30 5.72 -13.72
N ILE A 63 3.99 5.32 -14.99
CA ILE A 63 3.31 6.24 -15.94
C ILE A 63 1.80 5.98 -16.05
N PRO A 64 0.97 7.03 -16.02
CA PRO A 64 -0.48 6.94 -16.23
C PRO A 64 -0.83 6.44 -17.64
N PRO A 65 -2.07 5.98 -17.89
CA PRO A 65 -2.51 5.68 -19.26
C PRO A 65 -2.40 6.94 -20.15
N LYS A 66 -2.01 6.77 -21.43
CA LYS A 66 -2.39 7.73 -22.48
C LYS A 66 -3.87 7.47 -22.84
N PRO A 67 -4.62 8.50 -23.28
CA PRO A 67 -6.09 8.53 -23.24
C PRO A 67 -6.76 7.30 -23.84
#